data_AF-R5BE39-F1
#
_entry.id   AF-R5BE39-F1
#
_cell.length_a   1.000
_cell.length_b   1.000
_cell.length_c   1.000
_cell.angle_alpha   90.00
_cell.angle_beta   90.00
_cell.angle_gamma   90.00
#
_symmetry.space_group_name_H-M   'P 1'
#
loop_
_entity.id
_entity.type
_entity.pdbx_description
1 polymer ?
#
loop_
_entity_poly.entity_id
_entity_poly.type
_entity_poly.pdbx_seq_one_letter_code
_entity_poly.pdbx_strand_id
1 'polypeptide(L)'
;MYIDIDIDAMKAYILNKFTVEGDFDFLEEGELAKMVDDLMDLDNEYMAKSGADEGADYDDDDAYELIFAGMQKRWPKYKEFAMRLSEDYLDFAEEYLESVGAIEWE
;
A
#
# COMPACT_ATOMS: atom_id res chain seq x y z
N MET A 1 12.68 15.31 11.43
CA MET A 1 12.48 16.15 10.24
C MET A 1 11.41 15.43 9.47
N TYR A 2 10.17 15.89 9.51
CA TYR A 2 9.07 15.21 8.81
C TYR A 2 9.38 15.28 7.32
N ILE A 3 9.67 14.13 6.72
CA ILE A 3 9.86 14.01 5.30
C ILE A 3 8.48 14.22 4.68
N ASP A 4 8.39 15.23 3.84
CA ASP A 4 7.24 15.48 2.97
C ASP A 4 7.29 14.35 1.94
N ILE A 5 6.61 13.23 2.24
CA ILE A 5 6.62 12.05 1.38
C ILE A 5 5.94 12.44 0.07
N ASP A 6 6.66 12.31 -1.05
CA ASP A 6 6.08 12.50 -2.37
C ASP A 6 5.17 11.31 -2.69
N ILE A 7 3.87 11.50 -2.45
CA ILE A 7 2.82 10.49 -2.64
C ILE A 7 2.67 10.09 -4.11
N ASP A 8 2.87 11.02 -5.04
CA ASP A 8 2.79 10.72 -6.48
C ASP A 8 3.97 9.82 -6.89
N ALA A 9 5.16 10.09 -6.36
CA ALA A 9 6.34 9.25 -6.58
C ALA A 9 6.21 7.88 -5.91
N MET A 10 5.65 7.80 -4.69
CA MET A 10 5.34 6.54 -4.01
C MET A 10 4.39 5.67 -4.84
N LYS A 11 3.27 6.26 -5.29
CA LYS A 11 2.30 5.58 -6.15
C LYS A 11 2.96 5.07 -7.43
N ALA A 12 3.76 5.90 -8.09
CA ALA A 12 4.46 5.51 -9.31
C ALA A 12 5.45 4.37 -9.07
N TYR A 13 6.15 4.38 -7.94
CA TYR A 13 7.07 3.30 -7.53
C TYR A 13 6.33 1.98 -7.32
N ILE A 14 5.27 1.98 -6.49
CA ILE A 14 4.46 0.80 -6.17
C ILE A 14 3.82 0.23 -7.44
N LEU A 15 3.20 1.08 -8.27
CA LEU A 15 2.60 0.65 -9.53
C LEU A 15 3.63 0.02 -10.46
N ASN A 16 4.84 0.59 -10.55
CA ASN A 16 5.92 0.02 -11.35
C ASN A 16 6.36 -1.34 -10.81
N LYS A 17 6.48 -1.53 -9.49
CA LYS A 17 6.83 -2.82 -8.87
C LYS A 17 5.81 -3.91 -9.23
N PHE A 18 4.52 -3.65 -9.01
CA PHE A 18 3.46 -4.58 -9.43
C PHE A 18 3.50 -4.89 -10.94
N THR A 19 3.75 -3.87 -11.77
CA THR A 19 3.83 -4.04 -13.23
C THR A 19 5.04 -4.89 -13.66
N VAL A 20 6.18 -4.74 -12.98
CA VAL A 20 7.41 -5.50 -13.28
C VAL A 20 7.31 -6.96 -12.85
N GLU A 21 6.66 -7.22 -11.71
CA GLU A 21 6.42 -8.59 -11.24
C GLU A 21 5.45 -9.35 -12.14
N GLY A 22 4.43 -8.65 -12.68
CA GLY A 22 3.50 -9.22 -13.67
C GLY A 22 2.48 -10.20 -13.10
N ASP A 23 2.46 -10.40 -11.77
CA ASP A 23 1.51 -11.28 -11.06
C ASP A 23 0.04 -10.89 -11.33
N PHE A 24 -0.19 -9.63 -11.72
CA PHE A 24 -1.51 -9.04 -11.96
C PHE A 24 -1.80 -8.70 -13.42
N ASP A 25 -1.06 -9.28 -14.39
CA ASP A 25 -1.24 -9.05 -15.84
C ASP A 25 -2.63 -9.47 -16.37
N PHE A 26 -3.39 -10.23 -15.58
CA PHE A 26 -4.76 -10.65 -15.92
C PHE A 26 -5.82 -9.57 -15.68
N LEU A 27 -5.47 -8.49 -14.97
CA LEU A 27 -6.39 -7.39 -14.68
C LEU A 27 -6.76 -6.62 -15.94
N GLU A 28 -7.95 -6.02 -15.95
CA GLU A 28 -8.37 -5.15 -17.05
C GLU A 28 -7.54 -3.85 -17.04
N GLU A 29 -7.45 -3.20 -18.20
CA GLU A 29 -6.66 -1.98 -18.36
C GLU A 29 -7.06 -0.91 -17.32
N GLY A 30 -6.06 -0.46 -16.54
CA GLY A 30 -6.24 0.54 -15.50
C GLY A 30 -6.83 0.05 -14.18
N GLU A 31 -7.18 -1.24 -14.03
CA GLU A 31 -7.61 -1.77 -12.73
C GLU A 31 -6.47 -1.81 -11.72
N LEU A 32 -5.26 -2.22 -12.12
CA LEU A 32 -4.10 -2.25 -11.22
C LEU A 32 -3.81 -0.86 -10.62
N ALA A 33 -3.85 0.19 -11.44
CA ALA A 33 -3.63 1.55 -10.97
C ALA A 33 -4.69 2.00 -9.94
N LYS A 34 -5.95 1.61 -10.14
CA LYS A 34 -7.03 1.90 -9.17
C LYS A 34 -6.91 1.07 -7.90
N MET A 35 -6.42 -0.16 -7.99
CA MET A 35 -6.13 -0.98 -6.81
C MET A 35 -5.02 -0.35 -5.97
N VAL A 36 -3.95 0.16 -6.60
CA VAL A 36 -2.89 0.89 -5.89
C VAL A 36 -3.44 2.15 -5.21
N ASP A 37 -4.31 2.91 -5.89
CA ASP A 37 -5.02 4.03 -5.26
C ASP A 37 -5.82 3.59 -4.02
N ASP A 38 -6.59 2.51 -4.14
CA ASP A 38 -7.39 1.98 -3.04
C ASP A 38 -6.56 1.45 -1.87
N LEU A 39 -5.41 0.83 -2.15
CA LEU A 39 -4.46 0.36 -1.14
C LEU A 39 -3.90 1.55 -0.35
N MET A 40 -3.41 2.59 -1.04
CA MET A 40 -2.90 3.81 -0.41
C MET A 40 -3.98 4.54 0.39
N ASP A 41 -5.22 4.57 -0.10
CA ASP A 41 -6.34 5.16 0.64
C ASP A 41 -6.65 4.39 1.94
N LEU A 42 -6.61 3.06 1.91
CA LEU A 42 -6.85 2.21 3.08
C LEU A 42 -5.73 2.34 4.10
N ASP A 43 -4.48 2.44 3.64
CA ASP A 43 -3.33 2.67 4.50
C ASP A 43 -3.39 4.05 5.18
N ASN A 44 -3.70 5.10 4.43
CA ASN A 44 -3.98 6.42 5.01
C ASN A 44 -5.15 6.39 6.02
N GLU A 45 -6.19 5.61 5.76
CA GLU A 45 -7.29 5.40 6.71
C GLU A 45 -6.83 4.69 7.98
N TYR A 46 -5.91 3.72 7.87
CA TYR A 46 -5.30 3.07 9.02
C TYR A 46 -4.45 4.07 9.83
N MET A 47 -3.54 4.80 9.18
CA MET A 47 -2.67 5.77 9.86
C MET A 47 -3.47 6.81 10.65
N ALA A 48 -4.53 7.38 10.06
CA ALA A 48 -5.41 8.33 10.74
C ALA A 48 -6.20 7.73 11.91
N LYS A 49 -6.44 6.41 11.91
CA LYS A 49 -7.14 5.70 12.98
C LYS A 49 -6.22 5.29 14.12
N SER A 50 -5.02 4.82 13.79
CA SER A 50 -3.99 4.42 14.76
C SER A 50 -3.28 5.63 15.38
N GLY A 51 -3.31 6.78 14.70
CA GLY A 51 -2.54 7.98 15.05
C GLY A 51 -1.09 7.90 14.59
N ALA A 52 -0.76 7.00 13.67
CA ALA A 52 0.59 6.89 13.10
C ALA A 52 0.99 8.16 12.34
N ASP A 53 0.03 8.85 11.71
CA ASP A 53 0.22 10.17 11.11
C ASP A 53 0.46 11.29 12.15
N GLU A 54 0.10 11.06 13.42
CA GLU A 54 0.36 11.93 14.56
C GLU A 54 1.61 11.51 15.37
N GLY A 55 2.32 10.47 14.94
CA GLY A 55 3.56 10.00 15.53
C GLY A 55 3.42 8.85 16.55
N ALA A 56 2.28 8.17 16.57
CA ALA A 56 2.21 6.83 17.17
C ALA A 56 2.98 5.81 16.31
N ASP A 57 3.32 4.67 16.91
CA ASP A 57 3.98 3.58 16.18
C ASP A 57 3.00 2.99 15.14
N TYR A 58 3.52 2.72 13.94
CA TYR A 58 2.79 2.01 12.89
C TYR A 58 2.90 0.50 13.15
N ASP A 59 1.77 -0.20 13.18
CA ASP A 59 1.70 -1.65 13.40
C ASP A 59 1.31 -2.35 12.09
N ASP A 60 2.27 -3.04 11.47
CA ASP A 60 2.12 -3.68 10.17
C ASP A 60 1.03 -4.76 10.16
N ASP A 61 0.86 -5.50 11.26
CA ASP A 61 -0.14 -6.57 11.37
C ASP A 61 -1.55 -5.96 11.35
N ASP A 62 -1.78 -4.91 12.15
CA ASP A 62 -3.07 -4.21 12.19
C ASP A 62 -3.38 -3.48 10.86
N ALA A 63 -2.36 -2.88 10.24
CA ALA A 63 -2.49 -2.22 8.95
C ALA A 63 -2.88 -3.23 7.86
N TYR A 64 -2.18 -4.38 7.81
CA TYR A 64 -2.49 -5.47 6.91
C TYR A 64 -3.94 -5.93 7.05
N GLU A 65 -4.43 -6.17 8.28
CA GLU A 65 -5.80 -6.62 8.50
C GLU A 65 -6.83 -5.62 7.92
N LEU A 66 -6.61 -4.33 8.12
CA LEU A 66 -7.49 -3.28 7.61
C LEU A 66 -7.46 -3.21 6.08
N ILE A 67 -6.26 -3.18 5.50
CA ILE A 67 -6.06 -3.09 4.04
C ILE A 67 -6.64 -4.32 3.35
N PHE A 68 -6.32 -5.52 3.84
CA PHE A 68 -6.87 -6.78 3.32
C PHE A 68 -8.40 -6.78 3.34
N ALA A 69 -9.01 -6.48 4.48
CA ALA A 69 -10.46 -6.43 4.60
C ALA A 69 -11.10 -5.35 3.72
N GLY A 70 -10.41 -4.22 3.51
CA GLY A 70 -10.80 -3.15 2.61
C GLY A 70 -10.78 -3.57 1.16
N MET A 71 -9.68 -4.18 0.72
CA MET A 71 -9.50 -4.67 -0.66
C MET A 71 -10.52 -5.75 -1.01
N GLN A 72 -10.81 -6.68 -0.09
CA GLN A 72 -11.88 -7.67 -0.30
C GLN A 72 -13.26 -7.04 -0.52
N LYS A 73 -13.54 -5.88 0.07
CA LYS A 73 -14.81 -5.15 -0.07
C LYS A 73 -14.84 -4.30 -1.34
N ARG A 74 -13.75 -3.61 -1.67
CA ARG A 74 -13.65 -2.73 -2.85
C ARG A 74 -13.55 -3.54 -4.16
N TRP A 75 -12.84 -4.67 -4.13
CA TRP A 75 -12.56 -5.52 -5.29
C TRP A 75 -13.07 -6.97 -5.11
N PRO A 76 -14.39 -7.20 -4.97
CA PRO A 76 -14.92 -8.53 -4.72
C PRO A 76 -14.67 -9.52 -5.86
N LYS A 77 -14.48 -9.03 -7.10
CA LYS A 77 -14.10 -9.83 -8.28
C LYS A 77 -12.74 -10.51 -8.11
N TYR A 78 -11.82 -9.86 -7.38
CA TYR A 78 -10.44 -10.28 -7.21
C TYR A 78 -10.11 -10.62 -5.76
N LYS A 79 -11.14 -10.95 -4.97
CA LYS A 79 -11.04 -11.18 -3.52
C LYS A 79 -9.98 -12.23 -3.13
N GLU A 80 -9.77 -13.24 -3.98
CA GLU A 80 -8.76 -14.29 -3.77
C GLU A 80 -7.31 -13.76 -3.85
N PHE A 81 -7.11 -12.65 -4.56
CA PHE A 81 -5.80 -12.00 -4.70
C PHE A 81 -5.58 -10.88 -3.66
N ALA A 82 -6.60 -10.52 -2.88
CA ALA A 82 -6.52 -9.43 -1.91
C ALA A 82 -5.42 -9.62 -0.87
N MET A 83 -5.14 -10.87 -0.47
CA MET A 83 -4.05 -11.19 0.46
C MET A 83 -2.71 -10.77 -0.15
N ARG A 84 -2.39 -11.31 -1.33
CA ARG A 84 -1.15 -11.01 -2.06
C ARG A 84 -1.01 -9.52 -2.38
N LEU A 85 -2.08 -8.88 -2.85
CA LEU A 85 -2.11 -7.43 -3.10
C LEU A 85 -1.77 -6.60 -1.87
N SER A 86 -2.25 -7.00 -0.69
CA SER A 86 -2.03 -6.24 0.55
C SER A 86 -0.63 -6.47 1.10
N GLU A 87 -0.13 -7.69 1.05
CA GLU A 87 1.25 -8.03 1.44
C GLU A 87 2.27 -7.32 0.54
N ASP A 88 2.15 -7.47 -0.79
CA ASP A 88 3.06 -6.83 -1.74
C ASP A 88 3.01 -5.30 -1.64
N TYR A 89 1.83 -4.73 -1.38
CA TYR A 89 1.71 -3.29 -1.16
C TYR A 89 2.53 -2.82 0.05
N LEU A 90 2.40 -3.49 1.20
CA LEU A 90 3.11 -3.12 2.42
C LEU A 90 4.62 -3.21 2.21
N ASP A 91 5.09 -4.30 1.62
CA ASP A 91 6.51 -4.48 1.27
C ASP A 91 7.00 -3.34 0.35
N PHE A 92 6.24 -2.98 -0.70
CA PHE A 92 6.66 -1.94 -1.63
C PHE A 92 6.57 -0.53 -1.05
N ALA A 93 5.59 -0.28 -0.19
CA ALA A 93 5.44 0.98 0.53
C ALA A 93 6.64 1.18 1.46
N GLU A 94 6.96 0.16 2.25
CA GLU A 94 8.12 0.15 3.15
C GLU A 94 9.43 0.36 2.38
N GLU A 95 9.69 -0.41 1.32
CA GLU A 95 10.87 -0.25 0.46
C GLU A 95 11.02 1.19 -0.05
N TYR A 96 9.91 1.80 -0.50
CA TYR A 96 9.93 3.18 -0.98
C TYR A 96 10.29 4.15 0.15
N LEU A 97 9.64 4.02 1.31
CA LEU A 97 9.86 4.87 2.47
C LEU A 97 11.31 4.77 2.96
N GLU A 98 11.89 3.58 3.00
CA GLU A 98 13.30 3.37 3.32
C GLU A 98 14.20 4.04 2.25
N SER A 99 13.89 3.87 0.96
CA SER A 99 14.70 4.41 -0.14
C SER A 99 14.80 5.94 -0.15
N VAL A 100 13.76 6.63 0.36
CA VAL A 100 13.74 8.10 0.48
C VAL A 100 14.17 8.58 1.87
N GLY A 101 14.57 7.66 2.77
CA GLY A 101 14.98 7.92 4.13
C GLY A 101 13.85 8.38 5.06
N ALA A 102 12.59 8.08 4.72
CA ALA A 102 11.42 8.41 5.53
C ALA A 102 11.32 7.54 6.79
N ILE A 103 11.81 6.30 6.71
CA ILE A 103 11.95 5.37 7.82
C ILE A 103 13.38 4.84 7.86
N GLU A 104 13.84 4.45 9.05
CA GLU A 104 15.09 3.74 9.26
C GLU A 104 14.79 2.51 10.12
N TRP A 105 15.24 1.33 9.69
CA TRP A 105 15.26 0.13 10.53
C TRP A 105 16.45 0.24 11.52
N GLU A 106 16.19 0.14 12.83
CA GLU A 106 17.25 0.06 13.86
C GLU A 106 18.15 -1.18 13.71
#